data_AF-A0A814XTB8-F1
#
_entry.id   AF-A0A814XTB8-F1
#
_cell.length_a   1.000
_cell.length_b   1.000
_cell.length_c   1.000
_cell.angle_alpha   90.00
_cell.angle_beta   90.00
_cell.angle_gamma   90.00
#
_symmetry.space_group_name_H-M   'P 1'
#
loop_
_entity.id
_entity.type
_entity.pdbx_description
1 polymer ?
#
loop_
_entity_poly.entity_id
_entity_poly.type
_entity_poly.pdbx_seq_one_letter_code
_entity_poly.pdbx_strand_id
1 'polypeptide(L)'
;MTEDKRFSISIVLIDNDGRRIVPEFVTPLVQQLKPNSEDVNVDIHFEDGQLTIQRNDISKILFRRPPYCPFTNLYFQNNSSIISVNPSNAIMVGVVILFECHDSRVLLTRRASHMRTYPSCWVCPGGGVERNETLIQAGIRELSEEVGIEVSERELDTSRVLGLWESSFPVDLSHGLPRRHHIVIYIHVRSSRTSEEISVKVDPNEVDAYTWLSYEQIHDISKRTNSDPSRTFNAHIYTTGSNELLFDLLATSDFNQKENLTSGTRFALEQLYLLQS
;
A
#
# COMPACT_ATOMS: atom_id res chain seq x y z
N MET A 1 -2.98 -13.91 33.35
CA MET A 1 -2.41 -14.90 32.42
C MET A 1 -2.90 -14.56 31.04
N THR A 2 -2.13 -14.13 30.05
CA THR A 2 -0.73 -13.69 29.93
C THR A 2 -0.64 -13.32 28.46
N GLU A 3 -0.23 -12.09 28.16
CA GLU A 3 0.19 -11.59 26.84
C GLU A 3 -0.65 -12.01 25.63
N ASP A 4 -1.53 -11.11 25.20
CA ASP A 4 -1.99 -11.02 23.82
C ASP A 4 -0.78 -10.67 22.93
N LYS A 5 0.08 -11.67 22.67
CA LYS A 5 1.17 -11.55 21.70
C LYS A 5 0.50 -11.37 20.34
N ARG A 6 0.25 -10.12 19.95
CA ARG A 6 -0.09 -9.77 18.58
C ARG A 6 0.86 -10.55 17.68
N PHE A 7 0.28 -11.37 16.82
CA PHE A 7 1.01 -12.04 15.76
C PHE A 7 1.86 -11.00 15.03
N SER A 8 3.18 -11.23 14.98
CA SER A 8 4.13 -10.32 14.34
C SER A 8 4.91 -11.10 13.30
N ILE A 9 4.88 -10.63 12.07
CA ILE A 9 5.72 -11.17 11.01
C ILE A 9 7.19 -10.88 11.32
N SER A 10 8.02 -11.91 11.24
CA SER A 10 9.47 -11.74 11.28
C SER A 10 9.94 -11.15 9.96
N ILE A 11 10.75 -10.11 9.97
CA ILE A 11 11.28 -9.49 8.76
C ILE A 11 12.78 -9.70 8.71
N VAL A 12 13.29 -10.13 7.56
CA VAL A 12 14.71 -10.30 7.29
C VAL A 12 15.04 -9.57 5.99
N LEU A 13 16.00 -8.64 6.05
CA LEU A 13 16.56 -8.00 4.87
C LEU A 13 17.86 -8.73 4.47
N ILE A 14 18.12 -8.89 3.18
CA ILE A 14 19.36 -9.46 2.66
C ILE A 14 20.00 -8.45 1.70
N ASP A 15 21.21 -7.99 2.02
CA ASP A 15 21.94 -7.04 1.18
C ASP A 15 22.57 -7.71 -0.08
N ASN A 16 23.23 -6.92 -0.91
CA ASN A 16 23.86 -7.42 -2.15
C ASN A 16 25.03 -8.41 -1.90
N ASP A 17 25.59 -8.43 -0.69
CA ASP A 17 26.66 -9.36 -0.29
C ASP A 17 26.07 -10.64 0.34
N GLY A 18 24.74 -10.78 0.37
CA GLY A 18 24.04 -11.91 1.00
C GLY A 18 23.99 -11.82 2.53
N ARG A 19 24.33 -10.68 3.13
CA ARG A 19 24.29 -10.51 4.59
C ARG A 19 22.84 -10.34 5.04
N ARG A 20 22.47 -11.10 6.07
CA ARG A 20 21.17 -11.00 6.73
C ARG A 20 21.18 -9.85 7.73
N ILE A 21 20.16 -9.00 7.64
CA ILE A 21 19.95 -7.82 8.48
C ILE A 21 18.56 -7.97 9.13
N VAL A 22 18.53 -7.86 10.45
CA VAL A 22 17.26 -7.71 11.19
C VAL A 22 16.94 -6.21 11.19
N PRO A 23 15.82 -5.78 10.58
CA PRO A 23 15.59 -4.37 10.37
C PRO A 23 15.25 -3.65 11.68
N GLU A 24 15.84 -2.47 11.85
CA GLU A 24 15.55 -1.61 12.99
C GLU A 24 14.34 -0.71 12.73
N PHE A 25 13.45 -0.57 13.72
CA PHE A 25 12.24 0.23 13.61
C PHE A 25 12.49 1.70 13.22
N VAL A 26 13.59 2.30 13.70
CA VAL A 26 13.89 3.73 13.50
C VAL A 26 14.76 4.01 12.26
N THR A 27 15.20 2.97 11.57
CA THR A 27 16.11 3.09 10.44
C THR A 27 15.33 2.83 9.15
N PRO A 28 15.42 3.69 8.13
CA PRO A 28 14.70 3.47 6.88
C PRO A 28 15.07 2.12 6.26
N LEU A 29 14.09 1.34 5.82
CA LEU A 29 14.31 -0.02 5.36
C LEU A 29 15.08 -0.05 4.04
N VAL A 30 14.73 0.83 3.10
CA VAL A 30 15.47 0.97 1.84
C VAL A 30 16.93 1.38 2.10
N GLN A 31 17.19 2.22 3.13
CA GLN A 31 18.55 2.64 3.50
C GLN A 31 19.40 1.45 3.97
N GLN A 32 18.79 0.47 4.64
CA GLN A 32 19.47 -0.74 5.14
C GLN A 32 19.87 -1.69 4.00
N LEU A 33 19.11 -1.73 2.90
CA LEU A 33 19.41 -2.55 1.72
C LEU A 33 20.33 -1.85 0.71
N LYS A 34 20.13 -0.55 0.51
CA LYS A 34 20.85 0.27 -0.47
C LYS A 34 21.06 1.69 0.07
N PRO A 35 22.22 1.95 0.70
CA PRO A 35 22.50 3.25 1.30
C PRO A 35 22.36 4.40 0.31
N ASN A 36 21.80 5.53 0.78
CA ASN A 36 21.62 6.79 0.02
C ASN A 36 20.69 6.65 -1.20
N SER A 37 19.77 5.70 -1.16
CA SER A 37 18.77 5.48 -2.21
C SER A 37 17.35 5.55 -1.65
N GLU A 38 16.40 6.00 -2.48
CA GLU A 38 14.96 6.02 -2.15
C GLU A 38 14.25 4.74 -2.62
N ASP A 39 14.91 3.95 -3.47
CA ASP A 39 14.40 2.68 -3.93
C ASP A 39 15.49 1.62 -4.17
N VAL A 40 15.06 0.36 -4.20
CA VAL A 40 15.92 -0.80 -4.44
C VAL A 40 15.10 -1.92 -5.09
N ASN A 41 15.66 -2.57 -6.10
CA ASN A 41 15.06 -3.76 -6.70
C ASN A 41 15.30 -4.96 -5.78
N VAL A 42 14.27 -5.78 -5.58
CA VAL A 42 14.28 -6.86 -4.58
C VAL A 42 13.60 -8.12 -5.07
N ASP A 43 14.00 -9.27 -4.54
CA ASP A 43 13.16 -10.46 -4.50
C ASP A 43 12.52 -10.56 -3.12
N ILE A 44 11.31 -11.12 -3.06
CA ILE A 44 10.64 -11.40 -1.79
C ILE A 44 10.26 -12.86 -1.65
N HIS A 45 10.35 -13.36 -0.43
CA HIS A 45 9.90 -14.68 -0.04
C HIS A 45 9.13 -14.59 1.27
N PHE A 46 7.98 -15.24 1.36
CA PHE A 46 7.17 -15.29 2.58
C PHE A 46 6.84 -16.72 2.93
N GLU A 47 7.34 -17.19 4.07
CA GLU A 47 7.18 -18.56 4.53
C GLU A 47 7.19 -18.59 6.07
N ASP A 48 6.30 -19.39 6.66
CA ASP A 48 6.19 -19.60 8.10
C ASP A 48 6.17 -18.31 8.96
N GLY A 49 5.49 -17.27 8.45
CA GLY A 49 5.38 -15.98 9.14
C GLY A 49 6.66 -15.13 9.10
N GLN A 50 7.61 -15.45 8.21
CA GLN A 50 8.78 -14.64 7.93
C GLN A 50 8.73 -14.05 6.53
N LEU A 51 8.84 -12.72 6.43
CA LEU A 51 9.07 -11.99 5.20
C LEU A 51 10.57 -11.76 5.00
N THR A 52 11.13 -12.36 3.95
CA THR A 52 12.49 -12.09 3.49
C THR A 52 12.46 -11.14 2.31
N ILE A 53 13.24 -10.06 2.36
CA ILE A 53 13.42 -9.09 1.27
C ILE A 53 14.88 -9.06 0.92
N GLN A 54 15.23 -9.56 -0.26
CA GLN A 54 16.60 -9.64 -0.73
C GLN A 54 16.84 -8.60 -1.82
N ARG A 55 17.89 -7.79 -1.68
CA ARG A 55 18.32 -6.91 -2.77
C ARG A 55 18.70 -7.76 -3.99
N ASN A 56 18.10 -7.42 -5.12
CA ASN A 56 18.40 -8.00 -6.41
C ASN A 56 18.25 -6.91 -7.49
N ASP A 57 19.37 -6.33 -7.92
CA ASP A 57 19.39 -5.20 -8.85
C ASP A 57 18.81 -5.53 -10.25
N ILE A 58 18.61 -6.82 -10.58
CA ILE A 58 17.95 -7.24 -11.83
C ILE A 58 16.48 -7.64 -11.65
N SER A 59 15.96 -7.66 -10.42
CA SER A 59 14.55 -7.94 -10.17
C SER A 59 13.66 -6.82 -10.73
N LYS A 60 12.43 -7.16 -11.11
CA LYS A 60 11.41 -6.19 -11.53
C LYS A 60 10.61 -5.63 -10.36
N ILE A 61 10.70 -6.22 -9.17
CA ILE A 61 9.95 -5.76 -8.00
C ILE A 61 10.74 -4.63 -7.34
N LEU A 62 10.13 -3.45 -7.27
CA LEU A 62 10.75 -2.28 -6.65
C LEU A 62 10.27 -2.15 -5.20
N PHE A 63 11.20 -1.91 -4.27
CA PHE A 63 10.91 -1.47 -2.91
C PHE A 63 11.28 0.01 -2.79
N ARG A 64 10.29 0.87 -2.54
CA ARG A 64 10.45 2.33 -2.51
C ARG A 64 9.91 2.93 -1.21
N ARG A 65 10.48 4.06 -0.81
CA ARG A 65 9.95 4.91 0.27
C ARG A 65 9.54 6.29 -0.26
N PRO A 66 8.67 7.04 0.44
CA PRO A 66 8.43 8.43 0.09
C PRO A 66 9.67 9.29 0.35
N PRO A 67 9.93 10.33 -0.47
CA PRO A 67 11.07 11.25 -0.26
C PRO A 67 10.95 12.03 1.06
N TYR A 68 9.72 12.20 1.57
CA TYR A 68 9.42 12.84 2.85
C TYR A 68 9.39 11.87 4.05
N CYS A 69 9.85 10.62 3.88
CA CYS A 69 9.86 9.62 4.95
C CYS A 69 10.52 10.18 6.24
N PRO A 70 9.82 10.19 7.39
CA PRO A 70 10.32 10.80 8.61
C PRO A 70 11.52 10.05 9.18
N PHE A 71 11.62 8.74 8.97
CA PHE A 71 12.78 7.95 9.37
C PHE A 71 14.04 8.38 8.62
N THR A 72 13.93 8.78 7.34
CA THR A 72 15.06 9.26 6.54
C THR A 72 15.64 10.54 7.14
N ASN A 73 14.77 11.50 7.44
CA ASN A 73 15.16 12.78 8.03
C ASN A 73 15.80 12.60 9.42
N LEU A 74 15.22 11.74 10.26
CA LEU A 74 15.77 11.45 11.59
C LEU A 74 17.11 10.72 11.52
N TYR A 75 17.25 9.76 10.61
CA TYR A 75 18.48 9.01 10.42
C TYR A 75 19.64 9.91 10.00
N PHE A 76 19.48 10.72 8.95
CA PHE A 76 20.58 11.57 8.45
C PHE A 76 20.93 12.74 9.38
N GLN A 77 20.02 13.15 10.25
CA GLN A 77 20.29 14.17 11.27
C GLN A 77 20.90 13.60 12.55
N ASN A 78 21.18 12.29 12.63
CA ASN A 78 21.57 11.58 13.85
C ASN A 78 20.57 11.77 15.00
N ASN A 79 19.30 11.93 14.65
CA ASN A 79 18.20 12.24 15.57
C ASN A 79 17.31 11.01 15.85
N SER A 80 17.70 9.81 15.42
CA SER A 80 16.93 8.58 15.66
C SER A 80 16.74 8.28 17.16
N SER A 81 17.65 8.74 18.02
CA SER A 81 17.55 8.63 19.48
C SER A 81 16.40 9.44 20.09
N ILE A 82 15.79 10.36 19.34
CA ILE A 82 14.61 11.14 19.77
C ILE A 82 13.36 10.25 19.78
N ILE A 83 13.30 9.22 18.92
CA ILE A 83 12.23 8.23 18.98
C ILE A 83 12.53 7.30 20.15
N SER A 84 11.68 7.35 21.18
CA SER A 84 11.68 6.32 22.21
C SER A 84 11.24 4.99 21.57
N VAL A 85 12.19 4.08 21.39
CA VAL A 85 11.89 2.71 20.93
C VAL A 85 11.23 1.99 22.09
N ASN A 86 9.92 1.78 22.02
CA ASN A 86 9.24 0.86 22.92
C ASN A 86 9.49 -0.58 22.43
N PRO A 87 9.67 -1.57 23.31
CA PRO A 87 9.67 -2.98 22.92
C PRO A 87 8.48 -3.42 22.05
N SER A 88 7.36 -2.70 22.09
CA SER A 88 6.19 -2.93 21.23
C SER A 88 6.27 -2.30 19.84
N ASN A 89 7.28 -1.48 19.54
CA ASN A 89 7.47 -0.86 18.23
C ASN A 89 8.03 -1.90 17.25
N ALA A 90 7.12 -2.58 16.54
CA ALA A 90 7.48 -3.49 15.47
C ALA A 90 7.24 -2.84 14.09
N ILE A 91 8.04 -3.25 13.11
CA ILE A 91 7.73 -3.00 11.70
C ILE A 91 6.62 -3.97 11.32
N MET A 92 5.51 -3.44 10.84
CA MET A 92 4.34 -4.22 10.46
C MET A 92 4.36 -4.54 8.96
N VAL A 93 3.73 -5.63 8.56
CA VAL A 93 3.55 -5.98 7.14
C VAL A 93 2.07 -5.87 6.81
N GLY A 94 1.77 -5.08 5.78
CA GLY A 94 0.44 -5.01 5.18
C GLY A 94 0.46 -5.52 3.75
N VAL A 95 -0.65 -6.07 3.29
CA VAL A 95 -0.84 -6.50 1.90
C VAL A 95 -2.02 -5.75 1.32
N VAL A 96 -1.86 -5.30 0.08
CA VAL A 96 -2.86 -4.51 -0.64
C VAL A 96 -3.09 -5.11 -2.01
N ILE A 97 -4.36 -5.30 -2.39
CA ILE A 97 -4.76 -5.86 -3.67
C ILE A 97 -5.09 -4.75 -4.68
N LEU A 98 -4.34 -4.71 -5.79
CA LEU A 98 -4.74 -3.98 -6.98
C LEU A 98 -5.62 -4.90 -7.82
N PHE A 99 -6.92 -4.81 -7.57
CA PHE A 99 -7.92 -5.61 -8.26
C PHE A 99 -8.29 -4.94 -9.59
N GLU A 100 -7.88 -5.57 -10.70
CA GLU A 100 -8.15 -5.11 -12.06
C GLU A 100 -9.25 -5.97 -12.70
N CYS A 101 -10.34 -5.36 -13.15
CA CYS A 101 -11.41 -6.06 -13.86
C CYS A 101 -11.12 -6.21 -15.37
N HIS A 102 -11.93 -7.01 -16.05
CA HIS A 102 -11.71 -7.40 -17.45
C HIS A 102 -11.67 -6.21 -18.43
N ASP A 103 -12.44 -5.15 -18.14
CA ASP A 103 -12.47 -3.87 -18.85
C ASP A 103 -11.29 -2.93 -18.50
N SER A 104 -10.22 -3.48 -17.93
CA SER A 104 -8.97 -2.76 -17.60
C SER A 104 -9.19 -1.55 -16.71
N ARG A 105 -10.05 -1.71 -15.69
CA ARG A 105 -10.23 -0.73 -14.62
C ARG A 105 -9.75 -1.31 -13.29
N VAL A 106 -9.27 -0.44 -12.40
CA VAL A 106 -8.77 -0.83 -11.08
C VAL A 106 -9.69 -0.29 -10.00
N LEU A 107 -10.05 -1.15 -9.05
CA LEU A 107 -10.85 -0.76 -7.90
C LEU A 107 -10.01 0.05 -6.90
N LEU A 108 -10.53 1.22 -6.52
CA LEU A 108 -10.08 1.95 -5.33
C LEU A 108 -11.22 2.10 -4.32
N THR A 109 -10.86 2.11 -3.04
CA THR A 109 -11.73 2.39 -1.91
C THR A 109 -11.31 3.69 -1.22
N ARG A 110 -12.27 4.37 -0.62
CA ARG A 110 -12.01 5.50 0.26
C ARG A 110 -12.22 5.07 1.70
N ARG A 111 -11.16 5.18 2.49
CA ARG A 111 -11.16 4.86 3.92
C ARG A 111 -12.20 5.72 4.65
N ALA A 112 -12.99 5.11 5.53
CA ALA A 112 -14.02 5.82 6.26
C ALA A 112 -13.44 6.99 7.07
N SER A 113 -14.13 8.13 7.06
CA SER A 113 -13.66 9.37 7.70
C SER A 113 -13.36 9.28 9.21
N HIS A 114 -13.90 8.28 9.91
CA HIS A 114 -13.68 8.07 11.35
C HIS A 114 -12.43 7.21 11.67
N MET A 115 -11.76 6.67 10.65
CA MET A 115 -10.58 5.83 10.85
C MET A 115 -9.40 6.62 11.41
N ARG A 116 -8.64 6.00 12.32
CA ARG A 116 -7.49 6.65 12.99
C ARG A 116 -6.33 6.98 12.05
N THR A 117 -6.14 6.20 10.99
CA THR A 117 -5.03 6.35 10.05
C THR A 117 -5.56 6.55 8.65
N TYR A 118 -5.06 7.60 7.99
CA TYR A 118 -5.44 7.98 6.63
C TYR A 118 -6.97 8.08 6.44
N PRO A 119 -7.72 8.79 7.31
CA PRO A 119 -9.15 8.97 7.12
C PRO A 119 -9.42 9.62 5.76
N SER A 120 -10.49 9.20 5.09
CA SER A 120 -10.92 9.75 3.80
C SER A 120 -9.88 9.65 2.67
N CYS A 121 -8.82 8.86 2.83
CA CYS A 121 -7.84 8.65 1.78
C CYS A 121 -8.29 7.55 0.81
N TRP A 122 -8.02 7.76 -0.48
CA TRP A 122 -8.17 6.76 -1.52
C TRP A 122 -6.99 5.78 -1.52
N VAL A 123 -7.31 4.50 -1.37
CA VAL A 123 -6.39 3.37 -1.32
C VAL A 123 -6.93 2.21 -2.14
N CYS A 124 -6.09 1.24 -2.46
CA CYS A 124 -6.61 -0.05 -2.87
C CYS A 124 -6.94 -0.88 -1.60
N PRO A 125 -7.89 -1.83 -1.67
CA PRO A 125 -8.25 -2.66 -0.53
C PRO A 125 -7.08 -3.41 0.07
N GLY A 126 -6.99 -3.47 1.39
CA GLY A 126 -5.92 -4.20 2.05
C GLY A 126 -5.67 -3.82 3.50
N GLY A 127 -5.01 -4.73 4.21
CA GLY A 127 -4.78 -4.61 5.63
C GLY A 127 -3.61 -5.44 6.11
N GLY A 128 -3.66 -5.83 7.38
CA GLY A 128 -2.59 -6.54 8.05
C GLY A 128 -2.60 -8.03 7.70
N VAL A 129 -1.43 -8.67 7.75
CA VAL A 129 -1.36 -10.13 7.64
C VAL A 129 -1.60 -10.76 9.01
N GLU A 130 -2.51 -11.72 9.06
CA GLU A 130 -2.89 -12.52 10.22
C GLU A 130 -2.08 -13.82 10.32
N ARG A 131 -2.34 -14.57 11.40
CA ARG A 131 -1.60 -15.79 11.69
C ARG A 131 -2.02 -16.91 10.74
N ASN A 132 -1.03 -17.63 10.21
CA ASN A 132 -1.19 -18.80 9.33
C ASN A 132 -1.83 -18.50 7.96
N GLU A 133 -1.79 -17.25 7.50
CA GLU A 133 -2.13 -16.92 6.12
C GLU A 133 -0.88 -16.54 5.31
N THR A 134 -0.91 -16.85 4.01
CA THR A 134 0.03 -16.32 3.02
C THR A 134 -0.31 -14.87 2.69
N LEU A 135 0.63 -14.16 2.06
CA LEU A 135 0.40 -12.76 1.65
C LEU A 135 -0.85 -12.61 0.75
N ILE A 136 -1.03 -13.51 -0.22
CA ILE A 136 -2.19 -13.44 -1.12
C ILE A 136 -3.49 -13.75 -0.39
N GLN A 137 -3.48 -14.69 0.57
CA GLN A 137 -4.66 -15.00 1.40
C GLN A 137 -5.08 -13.80 2.25
N ALA A 138 -4.12 -13.08 2.85
CA ALA A 138 -4.38 -11.83 3.55
C ALA A 138 -5.07 -10.81 2.65
N GLY A 139 -4.52 -10.60 1.46
CA GLY A 139 -5.05 -9.61 0.52
C GLY A 139 -6.47 -9.94 0.04
N ILE A 140 -6.78 -11.20 -0.28
CA ILE A 140 -8.15 -11.57 -0.70
C ILE A 140 -9.16 -11.58 0.45
N ARG A 141 -8.72 -11.86 1.68
CA ARG A 141 -9.55 -11.70 2.88
C ARG A 141 -9.96 -10.23 3.04
N GLU A 142 -8.99 -9.33 3.02
CA GLU A 142 -9.23 -7.88 3.13
C GLU A 142 -10.10 -7.36 1.97
N LEU A 143 -9.88 -7.85 0.74
CA LEU A 143 -10.75 -7.54 -0.40
C LEU A 143 -12.20 -8.01 -0.19
N SER A 144 -12.41 -9.18 0.42
CA SER A 144 -13.76 -9.67 0.74
C SER A 144 -14.38 -8.88 1.90
N GLU A 145 -13.62 -8.60 2.96
CA GLU A 145 -14.08 -7.85 4.14
C GLU A 145 -14.47 -6.40 3.79
N GLU A 146 -13.61 -5.68 3.07
CA GLU A 146 -13.83 -4.27 2.76
C GLU A 146 -14.91 -4.05 1.69
N VAL A 147 -14.98 -4.92 0.68
CA VAL A 147 -15.77 -4.68 -0.55
C VAL A 147 -16.55 -5.89 -1.08
N GLY A 148 -16.53 -7.03 -0.39
CA GLY A 148 -17.35 -8.20 -0.73
C GLY A 148 -16.98 -8.91 -2.03
N ILE A 149 -15.76 -8.70 -2.54
CA ILE A 149 -15.31 -9.31 -3.79
C ILE A 149 -14.54 -10.60 -3.50
N GLU A 150 -15.06 -11.70 -4.02
CA GLU A 150 -14.40 -13.01 -4.01
C GLU A 150 -13.53 -13.20 -5.27
N VAL A 151 -12.39 -13.87 -5.10
CA VAL A 151 -11.43 -14.18 -6.17
C VAL A 151 -11.30 -15.70 -6.32
N SER A 152 -11.42 -16.19 -7.55
CA SER A 152 -11.26 -17.60 -7.88
C SER A 152 -9.79 -18.03 -7.95
N GLU A 153 -9.51 -19.31 -7.72
CA GLU A 153 -8.15 -19.88 -7.82
C GLU A 153 -7.47 -19.54 -9.17
N ARG A 154 -8.23 -19.59 -10.27
CA ARG A 154 -7.72 -19.25 -11.61
C ARG A 154 -7.27 -17.80 -11.73
N GLU A 155 -7.95 -16.86 -11.06
CA GLU A 155 -7.52 -15.46 -11.01
C GLU A 155 -6.23 -15.32 -10.17
N LEU A 156 -6.10 -16.10 -9.10
CA LEU A 156 -4.92 -16.13 -8.24
C LEU A 156 -3.67 -16.69 -8.93
N ASP A 157 -3.82 -17.67 -9.82
CA ASP A 157 -2.71 -18.24 -10.60
C ASP A 157 -1.94 -17.20 -11.44
N THR A 158 -2.59 -16.07 -11.73
CA THR A 158 -2.01 -14.97 -12.52
C THR A 158 -1.60 -13.76 -11.69
N SER A 159 -1.79 -13.84 -10.37
CA SER A 159 -1.44 -12.77 -9.44
C SER A 159 0.07 -12.53 -9.42
N ARG A 160 0.46 -11.28 -9.15
CA ARG A 160 1.86 -10.87 -9.14
C ARG A 160 2.12 -9.76 -8.15
N VAL A 161 3.25 -9.81 -7.49
CA VAL A 161 3.75 -8.71 -6.66
C VAL A 161 4.18 -7.58 -7.59
N LEU A 162 3.61 -6.39 -7.40
CA LEU A 162 3.95 -5.18 -8.14
C LEU A 162 5.16 -4.46 -7.54
N GLY A 163 5.23 -4.43 -6.22
CA GLY A 163 6.22 -3.62 -5.51
C GLY A 163 5.94 -3.56 -4.02
N LEU A 164 6.92 -3.04 -3.30
CA LEU A 164 6.87 -2.81 -1.88
C LEU A 164 6.97 -1.32 -1.60
N TRP A 165 6.24 -0.87 -0.59
CA TRP A 165 6.24 0.52 -0.16
C TRP A 165 6.53 0.63 1.34
N GLU A 166 7.58 1.38 1.66
CA GLU A 166 7.92 1.72 3.04
C GLU A 166 7.01 2.86 3.50
N SER A 167 6.15 2.56 4.47
CA SER A 167 5.16 3.50 4.98
C SER A 167 5.39 3.81 6.46
N SER A 168 5.03 5.03 6.86
CA SER A 168 5.09 5.47 8.24
C SER A 168 3.86 6.30 8.61
N PHE A 169 3.51 6.30 9.89
CA PHE A 169 2.43 7.16 10.40
C PHE A 169 2.84 7.84 11.72
N PRO A 170 2.75 9.17 11.84
CA PRO A 170 2.44 10.14 10.77
C PRO A 170 3.42 10.09 9.59
N VAL A 171 3.01 10.62 8.43
CA VAL A 171 3.72 10.45 7.15
C VAL A 171 4.98 11.30 6.99
N ASP A 172 5.10 12.35 7.78
CA ASP A 172 6.26 13.25 7.84
C ASP A 172 6.36 13.88 9.24
N LEU A 173 7.48 14.55 9.51
CA LEU A 173 7.77 15.13 10.83
C LEU A 173 6.91 16.36 11.17
N SER A 174 6.29 17.04 10.19
CA SER A 174 5.41 18.19 10.47
C SER A 174 4.15 17.79 11.23
N HIS A 175 3.79 16.51 11.20
CA HIS A 175 2.65 15.92 11.90
C HIS A 175 3.06 15.19 13.20
N GLY A 176 4.31 15.33 13.62
CA GLY A 176 4.89 14.71 14.80
C GLY A 176 5.77 13.49 14.51
N LEU A 177 6.33 12.90 15.57
CA LEU A 177 7.24 11.75 15.45
C LEU A 177 6.51 10.50 14.92
N PRO A 178 7.13 9.71 14.03
CA PRO A 178 6.54 8.50 13.50
C PRO A 178 6.31 7.48 14.62
N ARG A 179 5.09 6.95 14.66
CA ARG A 179 4.65 5.96 15.67
C ARG A 179 4.46 4.57 15.08
N ARG A 180 4.35 4.48 13.74
CA ARG A 180 4.21 3.22 13.02
C ARG A 180 5.16 3.19 11.84
N HIS A 181 5.61 1.99 11.52
CA HIS A 181 6.47 1.67 10.39
C HIS A 181 5.91 0.42 9.73
N HIS A 182 5.61 0.47 8.44
CA HIS A 182 5.04 -0.64 7.70
C HIS A 182 5.82 -0.90 6.41
N ILE A 183 5.85 -2.17 6.02
CA ILE A 183 6.11 -2.61 4.66
C ILE A 183 4.76 -2.95 4.06
N VAL A 184 4.36 -2.24 3.02
CA VAL A 184 3.12 -2.52 2.27
C VAL A 184 3.48 -3.24 0.98
N ILE A 185 2.97 -4.46 0.81
CA ILE A 185 3.19 -5.28 -0.38
C ILE A 185 1.97 -5.14 -1.28
N TYR A 186 2.18 -4.64 -2.50
CA TYR A 186 1.11 -4.51 -3.49
C TYR A 186 1.10 -5.74 -4.39
N ILE A 187 -0.05 -6.41 -4.45
CA ILE A 187 -0.27 -7.57 -5.32
C ILE A 187 -1.35 -7.22 -6.33
N HIS A 188 -1.05 -7.40 -7.61
CA HIS A 188 -2.02 -7.28 -8.69
C HIS A 188 -2.76 -8.58 -8.89
N VAL A 189 -4.09 -8.48 -9.03
CA VAL A 189 -4.98 -9.59 -9.34
C VAL A 189 -5.90 -9.13 -10.48
N ARG A 190 -5.93 -9.89 -11.57
CA ARG A 190 -6.81 -9.60 -12.71
C ARG A 190 -8.03 -10.52 -12.68
N SER A 191 -9.21 -9.94 -12.71
CA SER A 191 -10.47 -10.66 -12.84
C SER A 191 -10.83 -10.95 -14.28
N SER A 192 -11.53 -12.07 -14.51
CA SER A 192 -12.20 -12.34 -15.79
C SER A 192 -13.54 -11.63 -15.94
N ARG A 193 -14.05 -11.01 -14.86
CA ARG A 193 -15.33 -10.29 -14.82
C ARG A 193 -15.14 -8.82 -15.15
N THR A 194 -16.11 -8.20 -15.81
CA THR A 194 -16.15 -6.75 -16.02
C THR A 194 -16.57 -6.00 -14.75
N SER A 195 -16.29 -4.70 -14.69
CA SER A 195 -16.76 -3.84 -13.59
C SER A 195 -18.28 -3.86 -13.37
N GLU A 196 -19.08 -4.14 -14.40
CA GLU A 196 -20.55 -4.27 -14.32
C GLU A 196 -20.99 -5.62 -13.74
N GLU A 197 -20.22 -6.69 -13.97
CA GLU A 197 -20.49 -8.04 -13.45
C GLU A 197 -20.08 -8.18 -11.97
N ILE A 198 -19.24 -7.27 -11.47
CA ILE A 198 -18.72 -7.30 -10.10
C ILE A 198 -19.64 -6.49 -9.19
N SER A 199 -20.30 -7.20 -8.25
CA SER A 199 -21.08 -6.56 -7.19
C SER A 199 -20.16 -6.12 -6.04
N VAL A 200 -19.92 -4.81 -5.94
CA VAL A 200 -19.18 -4.21 -4.83
C VAL A 200 -20.12 -4.01 -3.62
N LYS A 201 -19.74 -4.56 -2.47
CA LYS A 201 -20.49 -4.46 -1.20
C LYS A 201 -19.56 -3.96 -0.11
N VAL A 202 -19.57 -2.65 0.10
CA VAL A 202 -18.66 -2.02 1.08
C VAL A 202 -19.06 -2.34 2.52
N ASP A 203 -18.07 -2.54 3.40
CA ASP A 203 -18.26 -2.43 4.85
C ASP A 203 -18.15 -0.95 5.27
N PRO A 204 -19.24 -0.31 5.73
CA PRO A 204 -19.23 1.10 6.12
C PRO A 204 -18.36 1.43 7.34
N ASN A 205 -17.90 0.43 8.09
CA ASN A 205 -16.93 0.64 9.16
C ASN A 205 -15.52 0.94 8.62
N GLU A 206 -15.23 0.52 7.39
CA GLU A 206 -13.90 0.60 6.80
C GLU A 206 -13.85 1.48 5.56
N VAL A 207 -14.89 1.41 4.73
CA VAL A 207 -14.97 2.04 3.42
C VAL A 207 -16.27 2.84 3.29
N ASP A 208 -16.16 4.13 2.95
CA ASP A 208 -17.35 4.98 2.74
C ASP A 208 -17.61 5.33 1.28
N ALA A 209 -16.68 5.02 0.36
CA ALA A 209 -16.86 5.15 -1.07
C ALA A 209 -15.93 4.20 -1.87
N TYR A 210 -16.27 3.94 -3.13
CA TYR A 210 -15.40 3.21 -4.06
C TYR A 210 -15.46 3.80 -5.48
N THR A 211 -14.47 3.52 -6.31
CA THR A 211 -14.44 3.86 -7.74
C THR A 211 -13.72 2.81 -8.57
N TRP A 212 -14.00 2.78 -9.87
CA TRP A 212 -13.25 2.03 -10.88
C TRP A 212 -12.43 3.01 -11.73
N LEU A 213 -11.12 3.06 -11.49
CA LEU A 213 -10.21 3.90 -12.26
C LEU A 213 -9.91 3.28 -13.61
N SER A 214 -10.07 4.05 -14.70
CA SER A 214 -9.68 3.63 -16.04
C SER A 214 -8.16 3.63 -16.22
N TYR A 215 -7.67 2.88 -17.21
CA TYR A 215 -6.25 2.89 -17.57
C TYR A 215 -5.74 4.29 -17.99
N GLU A 216 -6.58 5.12 -18.62
CA GLU A 216 -6.26 6.51 -18.96
C GLU A 216 -6.02 7.36 -17.70
N GLN A 217 -6.88 7.22 -16.68
CA GLN A 217 -6.67 7.89 -15.40
C GLN A 217 -5.40 7.40 -14.69
N ILE A 218 -5.10 6.09 -14.77
CA ILE A 218 -3.86 5.52 -14.24
C ILE A 218 -2.63 6.09 -14.95
N HIS A 219 -2.69 6.24 -16.27
CA HIS A 219 -1.66 6.89 -17.06
C HIS A 219 -1.41 8.33 -16.57
N ASP A 220 -2.48 9.11 -16.37
CA ASP A 220 -2.37 10.50 -15.94
C ASP A 220 -1.79 10.64 -14.52
N ILE A 221 -2.22 9.77 -13.60
CA ILE A 221 -1.63 9.66 -12.26
C ILE A 221 -0.13 9.35 -12.34
N SER A 222 0.26 8.43 -13.23
CA SER A 222 1.64 7.95 -13.38
C SER A 222 2.55 9.00 -14.03
N LYS A 223 2.04 9.76 -15.00
CA LYS A 223 2.82 10.79 -15.73
C LYS A 223 2.78 12.16 -15.07
N ARG A 224 1.90 12.38 -14.08
CA ARG A 224 1.63 13.70 -13.48
C ARG A 224 1.39 14.78 -14.54
N THR A 225 0.73 14.42 -15.64
CA THR A 225 0.46 15.32 -16.76
C THR A 225 -0.58 16.36 -16.35
N ASN A 226 -0.26 17.64 -16.59
CA ASN A 226 -1.12 18.79 -16.23
C ASN A 226 -2.20 19.12 -17.28
N SER A 227 -2.27 18.36 -18.38
CA SER A 227 -3.09 18.65 -19.54
C SER A 227 -4.50 18.04 -19.43
N ASP A 228 -5.50 18.90 -19.26
CA ASP A 228 -6.96 18.70 -19.51
C ASP A 228 -7.89 18.19 -18.36
N PRO A 229 -9.24 18.30 -18.45
CA PRO A 229 -10.13 18.65 -17.34
C PRO A 229 -10.81 17.44 -16.68
N SER A 230 -10.54 16.21 -17.12
CA SER A 230 -10.94 15.00 -16.39
C SER A 230 -9.92 14.65 -15.31
N ARG A 231 -9.53 15.65 -14.51
CA ARG A 231 -8.75 15.48 -13.27
C ARG A 231 -9.51 14.68 -12.24
N THR A 232 -10.63 14.11 -12.61
CA THR A 232 -11.65 13.64 -11.70
C THR A 232 -12.14 12.27 -12.10
N PHE A 233 -12.47 11.46 -11.11
CA PHE A 233 -13.24 10.24 -11.31
C PHE A 233 -14.57 10.37 -10.57
N ASN A 234 -15.55 9.60 -11.04
CA ASN A 234 -16.80 9.41 -10.34
C ASN A 234 -16.64 8.30 -9.30
N ALA A 235 -17.08 8.56 -8.09
CA ALA A 235 -17.14 7.56 -7.02
C ALA A 235 -18.57 7.31 -6.55
N HIS A 236 -18.83 6.05 -6.20
CA HIS A 236 -20.03 5.63 -5.50
C HIS A 236 -19.84 5.86 -4.00
N ILE A 237 -20.68 6.70 -3.38
CA ILE A 237 -20.64 6.98 -1.94
C ILE A 237 -21.74 6.19 -1.22
N TYR A 238 -21.38 5.50 -0.15
CA TYR A 238 -22.32 4.66 0.61
C TYR A 238 -23.39 5.46 1.36
N THR A 239 -23.03 6.61 1.93
CA THR A 239 -23.88 7.34 2.89
C THR A 239 -25.01 8.17 2.26
N THR A 240 -24.89 8.56 0.99
CA THR A 240 -25.81 9.52 0.36
C THR A 240 -26.68 8.93 -0.74
N GLY A 241 -26.47 7.66 -1.14
CA GLY A 241 -27.21 7.04 -2.26
C GLY A 241 -27.03 7.78 -3.60
N SER A 242 -26.03 8.66 -3.69
CA SER A 242 -25.71 9.47 -4.86
C SER A 242 -24.46 8.93 -5.56
N ASN A 243 -24.53 8.80 -6.88
CA ASN A 243 -23.54 8.08 -7.69
C ASN A 243 -22.25 8.85 -8.02
N GLU A 244 -22.09 10.10 -7.61
CA GLU A 244 -21.04 10.94 -8.15
C GLU A 244 -20.44 11.86 -7.09
N LEU A 245 -19.29 11.44 -6.53
CA LEU A 245 -18.32 12.39 -5.99
C LEU A 245 -17.28 12.68 -7.07
N LEU A 246 -17.09 13.97 -7.37
CA LEU A 246 -16.04 14.44 -8.26
C LEU A 246 -14.75 14.65 -7.45
N PHE A 247 -13.77 13.74 -7.56
CA PHE A 247 -12.52 13.80 -6.79
C PHE A 247 -11.31 14.18 -7.64
N ASP A 248 -10.47 15.15 -7.25
CA ASP A 248 -9.25 15.52 -7.99
C ASP A 248 -8.10 14.50 -7.81
N LEU A 249 -7.85 13.70 -8.85
CA LEU A 249 -6.81 12.68 -8.96
C LEU A 249 -5.38 13.18 -8.73
N LEU A 250 -5.12 14.45 -9.04
CA LEU A 250 -3.80 15.06 -8.93
C LEU A 250 -3.68 15.98 -7.73
N ALA A 251 -4.70 16.04 -6.86
CA ALA A 251 -4.61 16.70 -5.58
C ALA A 251 -3.33 16.21 -4.87
N THR A 252 -2.46 17.18 -4.56
CA THR A 252 -1.19 16.92 -3.86
C THR A 252 -1.51 16.17 -2.58
N SER A 253 -0.75 15.10 -2.29
CA SER A 253 -0.84 14.36 -1.03
C SER A 253 -0.47 15.27 0.15
N ASP A 254 -1.39 16.14 0.53
CA ASP A 254 -1.34 17.00 1.70
C ASP A 254 -2.16 16.29 2.78
N PHE A 255 -1.52 15.93 3.88
CA PHE A 255 -2.19 15.28 4.99
C PHE A 255 -3.31 16.18 5.59
N ASN A 256 -3.28 17.50 5.33
CA ASN A 256 -4.32 18.45 5.73
C ASN A 256 -5.49 18.53 4.75
N GLN A 257 -5.38 17.98 3.54
CA GLN A 257 -6.52 17.87 2.64
C GLN A 257 -7.42 16.73 3.12
N LYS A 258 -8.73 17.02 3.16
CA LYS A 258 -9.76 16.12 3.67
C LYS A 258 -9.89 14.81 2.90
N GLU A 259 -9.39 14.73 1.67
CA GLU A 259 -9.53 13.56 0.81
C GLU A 259 -8.33 13.51 -0.13
N ASN A 260 -7.65 12.36 -0.22
CA ASN A 260 -6.40 12.26 -0.98
C ASN A 260 -6.05 10.85 -1.47
N LEU A 261 -5.45 10.75 -2.64
CA LEU A 261 -4.83 9.51 -3.12
C LEU A 261 -3.45 9.32 -2.47
N THR A 262 -3.26 8.25 -1.70
CA THR A 262 -2.01 8.07 -0.96
C THR A 262 -0.81 7.87 -1.89
N SER A 263 0.39 8.25 -1.43
CA SER A 263 1.63 8.05 -2.18
C SER A 263 1.94 6.58 -2.46
N GLY A 264 1.59 5.69 -1.53
CA GLY A 264 1.70 4.25 -1.75
C GLY A 264 0.76 3.76 -2.87
N THR A 265 -0.50 4.22 -2.88
CA THR A 265 -1.45 3.91 -3.96
C THR A 265 -0.93 4.42 -5.31
N ARG A 266 -0.41 5.65 -5.36
CA ARG A 266 0.19 6.21 -6.58
C ARG A 266 1.37 5.37 -7.08
N PHE A 267 2.25 4.95 -6.18
CA PHE A 267 3.36 4.06 -6.50
C PHE A 267 2.87 2.75 -7.12
N ALA A 268 1.84 2.12 -6.55
CA ALA A 268 1.34 0.85 -7.04
C ALA A 268 0.68 0.97 -8.43
N LEU A 269 -0.08 2.05 -8.65
CA LEU A 269 -0.66 2.37 -9.96
C LEU A 269 0.42 2.63 -11.02
N GLU A 270 1.51 3.32 -10.65
CA GLU A 270 2.69 3.50 -11.51
C GLU A 270 3.33 2.16 -11.88
N GLN A 271 3.50 1.25 -10.90
CA GLN A 271 4.06 -0.08 -11.18
C GLN A 271 3.15 -0.90 -12.10
N LEU A 272 1.83 -0.82 -11.91
CA LEU A 272 0.87 -1.48 -12.80
C LEU A 272 0.97 -0.95 -14.24
N TYR A 273 1.04 0.38 -14.41
CA TYR A 273 1.20 1.01 -15.72
C TYR A 273 2.48 0.55 -16.43
N LEU A 274 3.60 0.49 -15.70
CA LEU A 274 4.90 0.04 -16.23
C LEU A 274 4.92 -1.45 -16.63
N LEU A 275 4.04 -2.28 -16.05
CA LEU A 275 3.93 -3.68 -16.45
C LEU A 275 3.16 -3.88 -17.76
N GLN A 276 2.31 -2.92 -18.13
CA GLN A 276 1.46 -2.98 -19.32
C GLN A 276 2.06 -2.23 -20.52
N SER A 277 3.05 -1.35 -20.28
CA SER A 277 3.83 -0.62 -21.30
C SER A 277 5.03 -1.38 -21.82
#